data_AF-A0A350QNJ6-F1
#
_entry.id   AF-A0A350QNJ6-F1
#
_cell.length_a   1.000
_cell.length_b   1.000
_cell.length_c   1.000
_cell.angle_alpha   90.00
_cell.angle_beta   90.00
_cell.angle_gamma   90.00
#
_symmetry.space_group_name_H-M   'P 1'
#
loop_
_entity.id
_entity.type
_entity.pdbx_description
1 polymer ?
#
loop_
_entity_poly.entity_id
_entity_poly.type
_entity_poly.pdbx_seq_one_letter_code
_entity_poly.pdbx_strand_id
1 'polypeptide(L)'
;MLVEACARSLPVVCTSVGGMAQIIRSEVNGLVIPEPFVQASLDEAVRRLVMSPELVSELGEGALLESQNRLNWSRWLEQVQPILESISVRAPS
;
A
#
# COMPACT_ATOMS: atom_id res chain seq x y z
N MET A 1 -3.07 8.34 -5.98
CA MET A 1 -3.52 6.97 -5.61
C MET A 1 -2.46 6.35 -4.68
N LEU A 2 -2.82 5.39 -3.81
CA LEU A 2 -1.93 4.92 -2.73
C LEU A 2 -0.60 4.31 -3.23
N VAL A 3 -0.64 3.49 -4.27
CA VAL A 3 0.57 2.89 -4.86
C VAL A 3 1.54 3.95 -5.39
N GLU A 4 1.05 5.04 -5.98
CA GLU A 4 1.89 6.14 -6.47
C GLU A 4 2.51 6.94 -5.32
N ALA A 5 1.78 7.10 -4.22
CA ALA A 5 2.33 7.72 -3.01
C ALA A 5 3.47 6.85 -2.44
N CYS A 6 3.27 5.52 -2.39
CA CYS A 6 4.32 4.59 -1.98
C CYS A 6 5.55 4.66 -2.89
N ALA A 7 5.36 4.73 -4.21
CA ALA A 7 6.45 4.89 -5.18
C ALA A 7 7.24 6.20 -5.02
N ARG A 8 6.70 7.18 -4.28
CA ARG A 8 7.31 8.49 -4.02
C ARG A 8 7.78 8.65 -2.57
N SER A 9 7.86 7.55 -1.81
CA SER A 9 8.26 7.56 -0.39
C SER A 9 7.41 8.49 0.48
N LEU A 10 6.11 8.63 0.17
CA LEU A 10 5.22 9.50 0.94
C LEU A 10 4.49 8.71 2.03
N PRO A 11 4.43 9.21 3.27
CA PRO A 11 3.59 8.62 4.30
C PRO A 11 2.11 8.79 3.91
N VAL A 12 1.34 7.70 4.06
CA VAL A 12 -0.10 7.67 3.77
C VAL A 12 -0.85 7.43 5.06
N VAL A 13 -1.97 8.15 5.24
CA VAL A 13 -3.02 7.80 6.22
C VAL A 13 -4.27 7.41 5.46
N CYS A 14 -4.82 6.22 5.73
CA CYS A 14 -6.07 5.76 5.12
C CYS A 14 -6.93 4.99 6.12
N THR A 15 -8.23 4.87 5.87
CA THR A 15 -9.08 3.93 6.61
C THR A 15 -8.82 2.49 6.15
N SER A 16 -9.29 1.51 6.92
CA SER A 16 -9.27 0.08 6.54
C SER A 16 -10.39 -0.32 5.57
N VAL A 17 -11.00 0.63 4.85
CA VAL A 17 -12.11 0.37 3.93
C VAL A 17 -11.61 -0.25 2.63
N GLY A 18 -12.29 -1.29 2.14
CA GLY A 18 -11.99 -1.91 0.86
C GLY A 18 -10.57 -2.47 0.76
N GLY A 19 -9.89 -2.23 -0.36
CA GLY A 19 -8.53 -2.72 -0.62
C GLY A 19 -7.41 -1.90 0.02
N MET A 20 -7.70 -0.85 0.79
CA MET A 20 -6.66 0.07 1.28
C MET A 20 -5.68 -0.64 2.23
N ALA A 21 -6.18 -1.50 3.12
CA ALA A 21 -5.36 -2.31 4.03
C ALA A 21 -4.52 -3.40 3.30
N GLN A 22 -4.79 -3.66 2.02
CA GLN A 22 -3.95 -4.54 1.19
C GLN A 22 -2.75 -3.79 0.61
N ILE A 23 -2.83 -2.46 0.50
CA ILE A 23 -1.76 -1.60 -0.02
C ILE A 23 -0.95 -1.06 1.16
N ILE A 24 -1.61 -0.56 2.20
CA ILE A 24 -1.02 0.06 3.38
C ILE A 24 -1.15 -0.86 4.58
N ARG A 25 -0.02 -1.20 5.19
CA ARG A 25 0.12 -1.87 6.47
C ARG A 25 0.58 -0.85 7.50
N SER A 26 -0.22 -0.68 8.55
CA SER A 26 0.05 0.30 9.61
C SER A 26 1.41 0.05 10.24
N GLU A 27 2.14 1.13 10.54
CA GLU A 27 3.49 1.11 11.13
C GLU A 27 4.57 0.49 10.22
N VAL A 28 4.25 0.17 8.96
CA VAL A 28 5.21 -0.38 7.99
C VAL A 28 5.41 0.56 6.82
N ASN A 29 4.32 0.93 6.13
CA ASN A 29 4.39 1.79 4.94
C ASN A 29 3.32 2.90 4.93
N GLY A 30 2.77 3.18 6.10
CA GLY A 30 1.74 4.19 6.34
C GLY A 30 1.03 3.92 7.67
N LEU A 31 -0.07 4.63 7.89
CA LEU A 31 -0.93 4.47 9.06
C LEU A 31 -2.35 4.11 8.59
N VAL A 32 -2.93 3.10 9.22
CA VAL A 32 -4.32 2.70 8.95
C VAL A 32 -5.18 3.12 10.14
N ILE A 33 -6.15 3.99 9.90
CA ILE A 33 -7.13 4.40 10.91
C ILE A 33 -8.37 3.49 10.90
N PRO A 34 -9.06 3.34 12.04
CA PRO A 34 -10.21 2.43 12.17
C PRO A 34 -11.39 2.82 11.25
N GLU A 35 -12.24 1.83 10.98
CA GLU A 35 -13.57 2.00 10.42
C GLU A 35 -14.63 1.50 11.44
N PRO A 36 -15.74 2.22 11.69
CA PRO A 36 -16.17 3.46 11.04
C PRO A 36 -15.24 4.64 11.30
N PHE A 37 -15.15 5.57 10.34
CA PHE A 37 -14.31 6.75 10.47
C PHE A 37 -14.61 7.54 11.75
N VAL A 38 -13.55 7.90 12.48
CA VAL A 38 -13.60 8.79 13.64
C VAL A 38 -12.53 9.87 13.48
N GLN A 39 -12.95 11.14 13.51
CA GLN A 39 -12.07 12.30 13.32
C GLN A 39 -10.85 12.28 14.25
N ALA A 40 -11.04 11.93 15.52
CA ALA A 40 -9.96 11.85 16.50
C ALA A 40 -8.83 10.87 16.11
N SER A 41 -9.15 9.81 15.35
CA SER A 41 -8.13 8.87 14.86
C SER A 41 -7.28 9.47 13.74
N LEU A 42 -7.89 10.28 12.87
CA LEU A 42 -7.16 11.01 11.83
C LEU A 42 -6.29 12.10 12.46
N ASP A 43 -6.83 12.86 13.41
CA ASP A 43 -6.10 13.91 14.12
C ASP A 43 -4.86 13.33 14.80
N GLU A 44 -4.99 12.19 15.48
CA GLU A 44 -3.87 11.51 16.11
C GLU A 44 -2.83 11.01 15.10
N ALA A 45 -3.26 10.38 14.00
CA ALA A 45 -2.35 9.91 12.95
C ALA A 45 -1.56 11.07 12.31
N VAL A 46 -2.23 12.16 11.98
CA VAL A 46 -1.58 13.37 11.42
C VAL A 46 -0.65 14.00 12.45
N ARG A 47 -1.07 14.10 13.72
CA ARG A 47 -0.23 14.63 14.80
C ARG A 47 1.05 13.81 14.95
N ARG A 48 0.98 12.48 14.91
CA ARG A 48 2.17 11.61 14.97
C ARG A 48 3.15 11.90 13.83
N LEU A 49 2.65 12.05 12.60
CA LEU A 49 3.48 12.35 11.43
C LEU A 49 4.10 13.74 11.49
N VAL A 50 3.36 14.75 11.95
CA VAL A 50 3.87 16.13 12.09
C VAL A 50 4.93 16.23 13.19
N MET A 51 4.77 15.48 14.28
CA MET A 51 5.62 15.57 15.46
C MET A 51 6.87 14.68 15.41
N SER A 52 6.95 13.70 14.50
CA SER A 52 8.10 12.81 14.37
C SER A 52 8.53 12.68 12.91
N PRO A 53 9.55 13.46 12.49
CA PRO A 53 10.20 13.29 11.19
C PRO A 53 10.80 11.89 10.98
N GLU A 54 11.21 11.23 12.05
CA GLU A 54 11.75 9.86 12.02
C GLU A 54 10.69 8.88 11.54
N LEU A 55 9.48 8.94 12.13
CA LEU A 55 8.34 8.13 11.68
C LEU A 55 8.01 8.37 10.21
N VAL A 56 8.09 9.63 9.74
CA VAL A 56 7.88 9.95 8.32
C VAL A 56 8.92 9.26 7.44
N SER A 57 10.19 9.26 7.84
CA SER A 57 11.27 8.57 7.11
C SER A 57 11.03 7.06 7.08
N GLU A 58 10.78 6.45 8.24
CA GLU A 58 10.56 5.00 8.37
C GLU A 58 9.39 4.52 7.52
N LEU A 59 8.24 5.21 7.59
CA LEU A 59 7.07 4.86 6.79
C LEU A 59 7.30 5.11 5.30
N GLY A 60 8.04 6.17 4.94
CA GLY A 60 8.40 6.48 3.56
C GLY A 60 9.33 5.44 2.94
N GLU A 61 10.32 4.97 3.70
CA GLU A 61 11.22 3.88 3.31
C GLU A 61 10.47 2.56 3.14
N GLY A 62 9.62 2.20 4.09
CA GLY A 62 8.78 1.01 3.98
C GLY A 62 7.80 1.08 2.80
N ALA A 63 7.29 2.27 2.47
CA ALA A 63 6.43 2.48 1.31
C ALA A 63 7.17 2.32 -0.01
N LEU A 64 8.39 2.85 -0.11
CA LEU A 64 9.23 2.65 -1.29
C LEU A 64 9.60 1.17 -1.47
N LEU A 65 9.94 0.48 -0.37
CA LEU A 65 10.27 -0.94 -0.38
C LEU A 65 9.08 -1.78 -0.87
N GLU A 66 7.87 -1.49 -0.38
CA GLU A 66 6.65 -2.16 -0.84
C GLU A 66 6.34 -1.90 -2.32
N SER A 67 6.58 -0.67 -2.79
CA SER A 67 6.46 -0.33 -4.21
C SER A 67 7.40 -1.18 -5.07
N GLN A 68 8.66 -1.28 -4.68
CA GLN A 68 9.69 -2.04 -5.41
C GLN A 68 9.47 -3.55 -5.34
N ASN A 69 8.94 -4.07 -4.23
CA ASN A 69 8.87 -5.52 -4.01
C ASN A 69 7.53 -6.16 -4.32
N ARG A 70 6.41 -5.42 -4.27
CA ARG A 70 5.08 -6.01 -4.36
C ARG A 70 4.09 -5.19 -5.18
N LEU A 71 4.09 -3.87 -5.02
CA LEU A 71 3.10 -2.96 -5.62
C LEU A 71 3.57 -2.45 -6.99
N ASN A 72 4.09 -3.33 -7.83
CA ASN A 72 4.56 -2.98 -9.17
C ASN A 72 4.13 -4.00 -10.23
N TRP A 73 4.24 -3.55 -11.49
CA TRP A 73 3.77 -4.30 -12.65
C TRP A 73 4.54 -5.60 -12.89
N SER A 74 5.86 -5.59 -12.66
CA SER A 74 6.69 -6.78 -12.83
C SER A 74 6.24 -7.91 -11.90
N ARG A 75 5.99 -7.59 -10.63
CA ARG A 75 5.50 -8.55 -9.62
C ARG A 75 4.08 -9.03 -9.87
N TRP A 76 3.24 -8.15 -10.41
CA TRP A 76 1.90 -8.54 -10.84
C TRP A 76 1.95 -9.51 -12.03
N LEU A 77 2.81 -9.23 -13.02
CA LEU A 77 2.97 -10.06 -14.21
C LEU A 77 3.50 -11.45 -13.86
N GLU A 78 4.47 -11.55 -12.95
CA GLU A 78 4.98 -12.84 -12.42
C GLU A 78 3.85 -13.74 -11.88
N GLN A 79 2.81 -13.15 -11.29
CA GLN A 79 1.68 -13.91 -10.73
C GLN A 79 0.61 -14.26 -11.78
N VAL A 80 0.38 -13.37 -12.74
CA VAL A 80 -0.71 -13.52 -13.71
C VAL A 80 -0.29 -14.30 -14.94
N GLN A 81 0.97 -14.22 -15.36
CA GLN A 81 1.48 -14.91 -16.54
C GLN A 81 1.22 -16.43 -16.52
N PRO A 82 1.52 -17.18 -15.44
CA PRO A 82 1.24 -18.62 -15.42
C PRO A 82 -0.24 -18.96 -15.54
N ILE A 83 -1.12 -18.08 -15.02
CA ILE A 83 -2.57 -18.25 -15.12
C ILE A 83 -3.02 -18.07 -16.56
N LEU A 84 -2.54 -17.02 -17.24
CA LEU A 84 -2.84 -16.77 -18.66
C LEU A 84 -2.34 -17.91 -19.55
N GLU A 85 -1.12 -18.40 -19.32
CA GLU A 85 -0.57 -19.54 -20.04
C GLU A 85 -1.41 -20.81 -19.83
N SER A 86 -1.92 -21.04 -18.62
CA SER A 86 -2.75 -22.22 -18.30
C SER A 86 -4.08 -22.27 -19.05
N ILE A 87 -4.67 -21.11 -19.37
CA ILE A 87 -5.95 -21.02 -20.10
C ILE A 87 -5.73 -20.91 -21.62
N SER A 88 -4.59 -20.40 -22.06
CA SER A 88 -4.28 -20.21 -23.49
C SER A 88 -3.99 -21.54 -24.22
N VAL A 89 -3.66 -22.62 -23.50
CA VAL A 89 -3.45 -23.97 -24.08
C VAL A 89 -4.78 -24.70 -24.35
N ARG A 90 -5.94 -24.14 -23.96
CA ARG A 90 -7.26 -24.79 -24.06
C ARG A 90 -8.16 -24.31 -25.20
N ALA A 91 -7.66 -23.59 -26.20
CA ALA A 91 -8.46 -23.30 -27.40
C ALA A 91 -8.55 -24.55 -28.31
N PRO A 92 -9.74 -25.17 -28.48
CA PRO A 92 -9.92 -26.19 -29.50
C PRO A 92 -9.96 -25.51 -30.88
N SER A 93 -9.24 -26.09 -31.84
CA SER A 93 -9.38 -25.84 -33.27
C SER A 93 -10.79 -26.16 -33.79
#